data_AF-A0A3C0XIP7-F1
#
_entry.id   AF-A0A3C0XIP7-F1
#
_cell.length_a   1.000
_cell.length_b   1.000
_cell.length_c   1.000
_cell.angle_alpha   90.00
_cell.angle_beta   90.00
_cell.angle_gamma   90.00
#
_symmetry.space_group_name_H-M   'P 1'
#
loop_
_entity.id
_entity.type
_entity.pdbx_description
1 polymer ?
#
loop_
_entity_poly.entity_id
_entity_poly.type
_entity_poly.pdbx_seq_one_letter_code
_entity_poly.pdbx_strand_id
1 'polypeptide(L)'
;MSPTVRAAVAAFDAVAMAVYAYLQTGGFGNPGIDLMLWGSAAAAAVAAFVVATNGPATLGWIAIGYILFAGLLLTDSSQLLLVALAIALMPVVQRPRGSLAIGIVVATLSAFGWRIAIELLLRSAA
;
A
#
# COMPACT_ATOMS: atom_id res chain seq x y z
N MET A 1 -19.06 9.34 -6.06
CA MET A 1 -18.85 7.88 -6.14
C MET A 1 -19.33 7.26 -4.83
N SER A 2 -20.16 6.22 -4.87
CA SER A 2 -20.68 5.61 -3.64
C SER A 2 -19.56 4.85 -2.89
N PRO A 3 -19.68 4.66 -1.55
CA PRO A 3 -18.70 3.90 -0.77
C PRO A 3 -18.47 2.49 -1.32
N THR A 4 -19.53 1.83 -1.79
CA THR A 4 -19.46 0.49 -2.38
C THR A 4 -18.61 0.44 -3.64
N VAL A 5 -18.77 1.41 -4.55
CA VAL A 5 -17.95 1.45 -5.78
C VAL A 5 -16.49 1.74 -5.43
N ARG A 6 -16.23 2.63 -4.45
CA ARG A 6 -14.86 2.90 -3.97
C ARG A 6 -14.23 1.63 -3.39
N ALA A 7 -14.96 0.90 -2.55
CA ALA A 7 -14.49 -0.35 -1.96
C ALA A 7 -14.20 -1.41 -3.03
N ALA A 8 -15.08 -1.55 -4.03
CA ALA A 8 -14.89 -2.49 -5.13
C ALA A 8 -13.64 -2.15 -5.98
N VAL A 9 -13.40 -0.87 -6.27
CA VAL A 9 -12.19 -0.45 -6.99
C VAL A 9 -10.93 -0.76 -6.18
N ALA A 10 -10.90 -0.41 -4.89
CA ALA A 10 -9.75 -0.73 -4.04
C ALA A 10 -9.53 -2.24 -3.88
N ALA A 11 -10.61 -3.04 -3.81
CA ALA A 11 -10.51 -4.50 -3.75
C ALA A 11 -9.97 -5.08 -5.06
N PHE A 12 -10.40 -4.55 -6.21
CA PHE A 12 -9.85 -4.91 -7.50
C PHE A 12 -8.35 -4.60 -7.59
N ASP A 13 -7.95 -3.39 -7.17
CA ASP A 13 -6.53 -2.99 -7.15
C ASP A 13 -5.69 -3.92 -6.26
N ALA A 14 -6.22 -4.35 -5.11
CA ALA A 14 -5.56 -5.30 -4.23
C ALA A 14 -5.37 -6.67 -4.88
N VAL A 15 -6.40 -7.19 -5.57
CA VAL A 15 -6.32 -8.46 -6.30
C VAL A 15 -5.37 -8.36 -7.49
N ALA A 16 -5.43 -7.27 -8.27
CA ALA A 16 -4.53 -7.03 -9.39
C ALA A 16 -3.08 -6.98 -8.92
N MET A 17 -2.82 -6.32 -7.78
CA MET A 17 -1.49 -6.28 -7.17
C MET A 17 -1.03 -7.65 -6.67
N ALA A 18 -1.93 -8.47 -6.09
CA ALA A 18 -1.60 -9.84 -5.69
C ALA A 18 -1.26 -10.73 -6.90
N VAL A 19 -2.00 -10.61 -8.00
CA VAL A 19 -1.71 -11.32 -9.25
C VAL A 19 -0.34 -10.88 -9.80
N TYR A 20 -0.08 -9.58 -9.82
CA TYR A 20 1.22 -9.05 -10.24
C TYR A 20 2.37 -9.56 -9.36
N ALA A 21 2.19 -9.55 -8.04
CA ALA A 21 3.17 -10.09 -7.10
C ALA A 21 3.46 -11.57 -7.41
N TYR A 22 2.43 -12.39 -7.61
CA TYR A 22 2.59 -13.80 -7.99
C TYR A 22 3.35 -13.99 -9.30
N LEU A 23 3.03 -13.19 -10.34
CA LEU A 23 3.71 -13.28 -11.63
C LEU A 23 5.20 -12.92 -11.55
N GLN A 24 5.57 -11.98 -10.68
CA GLN A 24 6.96 -11.53 -10.55
C GLN A 24 7.81 -12.43 -9.64
N THR A 25 7.20 -13.03 -8.64
CA THR A 25 7.91 -13.79 -7.59
C THR A 25 7.79 -15.30 -7.77
N GLY A 26 6.81 -15.77 -8.54
CA GLY A 26 6.45 -17.18 -8.63
C GLY A 26 5.92 -17.76 -7.31
N GLY A 27 5.62 -16.91 -6.32
CA GLY A 27 5.27 -17.31 -4.96
C GLY A 27 6.11 -16.57 -3.91
N PHE A 28 6.58 -17.27 -2.88
CA PHE A 28 7.49 -16.71 -1.87
C PHE A 28 8.86 -17.32 -2.07
N GLY A 29 9.77 -16.58 -2.70
CA GLY A 29 11.10 -17.05 -3.10
C GLY A 29 12.24 -16.06 -2.87
N ASN A 30 11.95 -14.75 -2.81
CA ASN A 30 12.94 -13.73 -2.49
C ASN A 30 12.37 -12.82 -1.38
N PRO A 31 12.80 -13.01 -0.11
CA PRO A 31 12.21 -12.32 1.03
C PRO A 31 12.18 -10.79 0.91
N GLY A 32 13.17 -10.21 0.22
CA GLY A 32 13.22 -8.78 -0.03
C GLY A 32 12.10 -8.34 -0.97
N ILE A 33 12.07 -8.86 -2.19
CA ILE A 33 11.06 -8.48 -3.19
C ILE A 33 9.65 -8.89 -2.73
N ASP A 34 9.53 -10.06 -2.10
CA ASP A 34 8.25 -10.59 -1.62
C ASP A 34 7.62 -9.65 -0.58
N LEU A 35 8.42 -9.12 0.35
CA LEU A 35 7.95 -8.15 1.34
C LEU A 35 7.36 -6.91 0.66
N MET A 36 8.02 -6.41 -0.39
CA MET A 36 7.59 -5.20 -1.09
C MET A 36 6.32 -5.46 -1.91
N LEU A 37 6.30 -6.52 -2.73
CA LEU A 37 5.19 -6.81 -3.65
C LEU A 37 3.97 -7.38 -2.92
N TRP A 38 4.14 -8.45 -2.14
CA TRP A 38 3.04 -9.04 -1.37
C TRP A 38 2.57 -8.13 -0.24
N GLY A 39 3.49 -7.40 0.39
CA GLY A 39 3.12 -6.38 1.37
C GLY A 39 2.29 -5.25 0.73
N SER A 40 2.59 -4.85 -0.51
CA SER A 40 1.79 -3.85 -1.22
C SER A 40 0.38 -4.37 -1.57
N ALA A 41 0.26 -5.64 -1.95
CA ALA A 41 -1.03 -6.29 -2.14
C ALA A 41 -1.84 -6.33 -0.83
N ALA A 42 -1.20 -6.68 0.28
CA ALA A 42 -1.83 -6.67 1.60
C ALA A 42 -2.23 -5.26 2.03
N ALA A 43 -1.39 -4.25 1.79
CA ALA A 43 -1.69 -2.85 2.08
C ALA A 43 -2.89 -2.35 1.25
N ALA A 44 -2.95 -2.68 -0.04
CA ALA A 44 -4.11 -2.37 -0.88
C ALA A 44 -5.38 -3.06 -0.36
N ALA A 45 -5.30 -4.31 0.11
CA ALA A 45 -6.43 -4.99 0.73
C ALA A 45 -6.89 -4.31 2.04
N VAL A 46 -5.96 -3.82 2.86
CA VAL A 46 -6.29 -3.02 4.05
C VAL A 46 -6.97 -1.71 3.65
N ALA A 47 -6.49 -1.02 2.62
CA ALA A 47 -7.14 0.19 2.11
C ALA A 47 -8.57 -0.11 1.64
N ALA A 48 -8.79 -1.21 0.91
CA ALA A 48 -10.11 -1.66 0.49
C ALA A 48 -11.03 -1.95 1.69
N PHE A 49 -10.51 -2.63 2.71
CA PHE A 49 -11.25 -2.93 3.93
C PHE A 49 -11.66 -1.67 4.70
N VAL A 50 -10.75 -0.70 4.85
CA VAL A 50 -11.04 0.60 5.47
C VAL A 50 -12.13 1.34 4.69
N VAL A 51 -12.06 1.30 3.36
CA VAL A 51 -13.08 1.92 2.51
C VAL A 51 -14.44 1.23 2.68
N ALA A 52 -14.48 -0.11 2.65
CA ALA A 52 -15.69 -0.90 2.78
C ALA A 52 -16.41 -0.73 4.13
N THR A 53 -15.63 -0.69 5.21
CA THR A 53 -16.16 -0.60 6.58
C THR A 53 -16.35 0.84 7.07
N ASN A 54 -16.02 1.84 6.25
CA ASN A 54 -15.90 3.24 6.69
C ASN A 54 -15.01 3.38 7.93
N GLY A 55 -13.92 2.61 7.97
CA GLY A 55 -12.97 2.61 9.07
C GLY A 55 -12.14 3.90 9.18
N PRO A 56 -11.17 3.94 10.11
CA PRO A 56 -10.32 5.09 10.33
C PRO A 56 -9.56 5.47 9.05
N ALA A 57 -9.83 6.68 8.53
CA ALA A 57 -9.17 7.19 7.32
C ALA A 57 -7.65 7.08 7.41
N THR A 58 -7.06 7.39 8.57
CA THR A 58 -5.62 7.31 8.84
C THR A 58 -5.03 5.94 8.49
N LEU A 59 -5.72 4.84 8.77
CA LEU A 59 -5.23 3.48 8.46
C LEU A 59 -5.11 3.26 6.95
N GLY A 60 -6.06 3.74 6.17
CA GLY A 60 -5.99 3.66 4.71
C GLY A 60 -4.80 4.45 4.15
N TRP A 61 -4.50 5.63 4.73
CA TRP A 61 -3.34 6.43 4.33
C TRP A 61 -2.00 5.85 4.80
N ILE A 62 -1.98 5.16 5.94
CA ILE A 62 -0.81 4.38 6.38
C ILE A 62 -0.50 3.27 5.37
N ALA A 63 -1.53 2.58 4.88
CA ALA A 63 -1.40 1.54 3.86
C ALA A 63 -0.88 2.12 2.52
N ILE A 64 -1.39 3.27 2.09
CA ILE A 64 -0.84 4.00 0.92
C ILE A 64 0.65 4.33 1.15
N GLY A 65 1.02 4.75 2.35
CA GLY A 65 2.42 4.99 2.73
C GLY A 65 3.32 3.77 2.59
N TYR A 66 2.84 2.57 2.95
CA TYR A 66 3.57 1.32 2.71
C TYR A 66 3.83 1.09 1.22
N ILE A 67 2.80 1.25 0.39
CA ILE A 67 2.90 1.04 -1.07
C ILE A 67 3.90 2.02 -1.69
N LEU A 68 3.88 3.28 -1.27
CA LEU A 68 4.86 4.29 -1.69
C LEU A 68 6.28 3.91 -1.25
N PHE A 69 6.45 3.48 0.00
CA PHE A 69 7.73 3.01 0.50
C PHE A 69 8.27 1.83 -0.33
N ALA A 70 7.42 0.83 -0.61
CA ALA A 70 7.79 -0.32 -1.43
C ALA A 70 8.18 0.11 -2.85
N GLY A 71 7.43 1.03 -3.45
CA GLY A 71 7.75 1.61 -4.76
C GLY A 71 9.07 2.37 -4.79
N LEU A 72 9.41 3.10 -3.72
CA LEU A 72 10.67 3.84 -3.64
C LEU A 72 11.91 2.96 -3.43
N LEU A 73 11.73 1.74 -2.91
CA LEU A 73 12.84 0.79 -2.70
C LEU A 73 13.12 -0.11 -3.89
N LEU A 74 12.11 -0.42 -4.69
CA LEU A 74 12.30 -1.15 -5.93
C LEU A 74 12.88 -0.20 -6.99
N THR A 75 13.91 -0.63 -7.71
CA THR A 75 14.59 0.17 -8.76
C THR A 75 14.31 -0.35 -10.17
N ASP A 76 13.31 -1.22 -10.31
CA ASP A 76 12.93 -1.88 -11.56
C ASP A 76 11.60 -1.31 -12.11
N SER A 77 11.01 -2.00 -13.08
CA SER A 77 9.71 -1.62 -13.64
C SER A 77 8.57 -1.66 -12.62
N SER A 78 8.72 -2.39 -11.51
CA SER A 78 7.73 -2.49 -10.44
C SER A 78 7.57 -1.17 -9.66
N GLN A 79 8.60 -0.33 -9.63
CA GLN A 79 8.58 0.99 -9.00
C GLN A 79 7.40 1.85 -9.47
N LEU A 80 7.27 2.01 -10.79
CA LEU A 80 6.26 2.89 -11.37
C LEU A 80 4.84 2.34 -11.15
N LEU A 81 4.68 1.01 -11.16
CA LEU A 81 3.42 0.35 -10.87
C LEU A 81 2.96 0.58 -9.43
N LEU A 82 3.86 0.46 -8.46
CA LEU A 82 3.53 0.69 -7.06
C LEU A 82 3.21 2.17 -6.79
N VAL A 83 3.95 3.09 -7.39
CA VAL A 83 3.63 4.52 -7.28
C VAL A 83 2.27 4.82 -7.93
N ALA A 84 1.97 4.25 -9.10
CA ALA A 84 0.68 4.40 -9.76
C ALA A 84 -0.46 3.82 -8.90
N LEU A 85 -0.27 2.65 -8.30
CA LEU A 85 -1.23 2.03 -7.37
C LEU A 85 -1.50 2.94 -6.17
N ALA A 86 -0.45 3.49 -5.54
CA ALA A 86 -0.61 4.41 -4.43
C ALA A 86 -1.43 5.65 -4.82
N ILE A 87 -1.14 6.24 -5.99
CA ILE A 87 -1.88 7.40 -6.52
C ILE A 87 -3.34 7.03 -6.82
N ALA A 88 -3.59 5.85 -7.40
CA ALA A 88 -4.93 5.36 -7.72
C ALA A 88 -5.81 5.19 -6.46
N LEU A 89 -5.20 4.79 -5.34
CA LEU A 89 -5.90 4.62 -4.06
C LEU A 89 -6.21 5.95 -3.34
N MET A 90 -5.45 7.03 -3.58
CA MET A 90 -5.67 8.33 -2.91
C MET A 90 -7.09 8.91 -3.05
N PRO A 91 -7.73 8.95 -4.23
CA PRO A 91 -9.12 9.40 -4.36
C PRO A 91 -10.13 8.38 -3.81
N VAL A 92 -9.72 7.11 -3.65
CA VAL A 92 -10.57 6.01 -3.20
C VAL A 92 -10.60 5.91 -1.69
N VAL A 93 -9.56 6.29 -0.95
CA VAL A 93 -9.52 6.25 0.52
C VAL A 93 -10.16 7.50 1.14
N GLN A 94 -10.83 7.35 2.28
CA GLN A 94 -11.40 8.49 3.03
C GLN A 94 -10.31 9.50 3.40
N ARG A 95 -10.61 10.80 3.34
CA ARG A 95 -9.64 11.85 3.69
C ARG A 95 -9.63 12.10 5.20
N PRO A 96 -8.48 12.03 5.89
CA PRO A 96 -8.37 12.38 7.30
C PRO A 96 -8.80 13.83 7.50
N ARG A 97 -9.83 14.04 8.34
CA ARG A 97 -10.41 15.37 8.61
C ARG A 97 -10.81 16.13 7.33
N GLY A 98 -11.15 15.42 6.24
CA GLY A 98 -11.53 16.02 4.95
C GLY A 98 -10.37 16.60 4.13
N SER A 99 -9.12 16.56 4.60
CA SER A 99 -7.98 17.18 3.91
C SER A 99 -7.10 16.17 3.18
N LEU A 100 -6.82 16.44 1.90
CA LEU A 100 -5.86 15.67 1.11
C LEU A 100 -4.43 15.86 1.63
N ALA A 101 -4.07 17.09 2.01
CA ALA A 101 -2.73 17.41 2.49
C ALA A 101 -2.38 16.61 3.77
N ILE A 102 -3.34 16.44 4.68
CA ILE A 102 -3.15 15.62 5.89
C ILE A 102 -2.94 14.16 5.49
N GLY A 103 -3.71 13.64 4.53
CA GLY A 103 -3.51 12.30 3.98
C GLY A 103 -2.09 12.11 3.44
N ILE A 104 -1.62 13.04 2.61
CA ILE A 104 -0.26 13.00 2.04
C ILE A 104 0.79 13.02 3.16
N VAL A 105 0.63 13.88 4.17
CA VAL A 105 1.55 13.92 5.32
C VAL A 105 1.57 12.56 6.04
N VAL A 106 0.41 11.96 6.29
CA VAL A 106 0.31 10.63 6.94
C VAL A 106 0.99 9.56 6.09
N ALA A 107 0.74 9.52 4.78
CA ALA A 107 1.36 8.56 3.89
C ALA A 107 2.88 8.72 3.84
N THR A 108 3.38 9.95 3.76
CA THR A 108 4.81 10.26 3.77
C THR A 108 5.46 9.84 5.10
N LEU A 109 4.90 10.24 6.24
CA LEU A 109 5.42 9.84 7.56
C LEU A 109 5.38 8.32 7.75
N SER A 110 4.30 7.68 7.29
CA SER A 110 4.16 6.22 7.30
C SER A 110 5.25 5.56 6.45
N ALA A 111 5.53 6.07 5.24
CA ALA A 111 6.58 5.53 4.38
C ALA A 111 7.96 5.54 5.05
N PHE A 112 8.31 6.64 5.74
CA PHE A 112 9.52 6.72 6.56
C PHE A 112 9.48 5.76 7.76
N GLY A 113 8.32 5.64 8.43
CA GLY A 113 8.13 4.71 9.54
C GLY A 113 8.34 3.25 9.11
N TRP A 114 7.82 2.85 7.96
CA TRP A 114 7.98 1.50 7.41
C TRP A 114 9.42 1.16 7.07
N ARG A 115 10.19 2.13 6.54
CA ARG A 115 11.63 1.97 6.34
C ARG A 115 12.32 1.56 7.63
N ILE A 116 12.08 2.30 8.72
CA ILE A 116 12.69 2.04 10.03
C ILE A 116 12.21 0.69 10.57
N ALA A 117 10.90 0.41 10.49
CA ALA A 117 10.31 -0.82 11.01
C ALA A 117 10.91 -2.08 10.34
N ILE A 118 11.07 -2.05 9.02
CA ILE A 118 11.63 -3.18 8.26
C ILE A 118 13.13 -3.32 8.53
N GLU A 119 13.87 -2.22 8.63
CA GLU A 119 15.28 -2.27 9.01
C GLU A 119 15.47 -2.90 10.40
N LEU A 120 14.64 -2.52 11.38
CA LEU A 120 14.66 -3.11 12.72
C LEU A 120 14.26 -4.59 12.70
N LEU A 121 13.24 -4.96 11.93
CA LEU A 121 12.82 -6.36 11.76
C LEU A 121 13.98 -7.23 11.25
N LEU A 122 14.66 -6.79 10.19
CA LEU A 122 15.79 -7.52 9.61
C LEU A 122 16.96 -7.65 10.59
N ARG A 123 17.25 -6.61 11.38
CA ARG A 123 18.29 -6.67 12.43
C ARG A 123 17.95 -7.65 13.55
N SER A 124 16.66 -7.78 13.91
CA SER A 124 16.23 -8.73 14.95
C SER A 124 16.22 -10.19 14.51
N ALA A 125 16.27 -10.44 13.19
CA ALA A 125 16.26 -11.78 12.61
C ALA A 125 17.67 -12.31 12.25
N ALA A 126 18.72 -11.51 12.46
CA ALA A 126 20.13 -11.84 12.22
C ALA A 126 20.84 -12.21 13.53
#